data_AF-A0A2R6DUA1-F1
#
_entry.id   AF-A0A2R6DUA1-F1
#
_cell.length_a   1.000
_cell.length_b   1.000
_cell.length_c   1.000
_cell.angle_alpha   90.00
_cell.angle_beta   90.00
_cell.angle_gamma   90.00
#
_symmetry.space_group_name_H-M   'P 1'
#
loop_
_entity.id
_entity.type
_entity.pdbx_description
1 polymer ?
#
loop_
_entity_poly.entity_id
_entity_poly.type
_entity_poly.pdbx_seq_one_letter_code
_entity_poly.pdbx_strand_id
1 'polypeptide(L)'
;MNVTDVMTAREDLVTVELPGTRDDVLEYLQERVFSSVPVVKETDDGEEFRGLVTRTALIDNPDEDQLALLVEEVPSVEGGASIEELAELML
;
A
#
# COMPACT_ATOMS: atom_id res chain seq x y z
N MET A 1 -21.24 10.87 3.08
CA MET A 1 -19.82 11.16 2.83
C MET A 1 -19.28 9.91 2.21
N ASN A 2 -18.56 10.03 1.10
CA ASN A 2 -17.98 8.90 0.41
C ASN A 2 -16.52 8.76 0.80
N VAL A 3 -15.94 7.59 0.56
CA VAL A 3 -14.53 7.31 0.84
C VAL A 3 -13.62 8.33 0.13
N THR A 4 -13.93 8.69 -1.12
CA THR A 4 -13.14 9.68 -1.88
C THR A 4 -13.06 11.07 -1.23
N ASP A 5 -14.00 11.42 -0.33
CA ASP A 5 -14.01 12.73 0.34
C ASP A 5 -12.91 12.83 1.43
N VAL A 6 -12.33 11.70 1.85
CA VAL A 6 -11.36 11.62 2.96
C VAL A 6 -10.07 10.86 2.63
N MET A 7 -9.92 10.38 1.39
CA MET A 7 -8.71 9.71 0.93
C MET A 7 -7.55 10.68 0.70
N THR A 8 -6.33 10.21 0.90
CA THR A 8 -5.13 10.84 0.34
C THR A 8 -5.23 10.84 -1.18
N ALA A 9 -5.04 11.99 -1.82
CA ALA A 9 -5.08 12.10 -3.27
C ALA A 9 -3.98 11.25 -3.92
N ARG A 10 -4.24 10.71 -5.12
CA ARG A 10 -3.27 9.84 -5.82
C ARG A 10 -1.93 10.55 -6.04
N GLU A 11 -1.93 11.85 -6.32
CA GLU A 11 -0.71 12.65 -6.54
C GLU A 11 0.15 12.83 -5.27
N ASP A 12 -0.46 12.75 -4.10
CA ASP A 12 0.21 12.85 -2.80
C ASP A 12 0.58 11.47 -2.22
N LEU A 13 0.10 10.38 -2.84
CA LEU A 13 0.29 9.02 -2.35
C LEU A 13 1.67 8.49 -2.77
N VAL A 14 2.48 8.19 -1.75
CA VAL A 14 3.75 7.49 -1.91
C VAL A 14 3.47 6.01 -2.14
N THR A 15 4.01 5.46 -3.22
CA THR A 15 3.91 4.05 -3.60
C THR A 15 5.29 3.51 -4.00
N VAL A 16 5.44 2.18 -3.98
CA VAL A 16 6.58 1.48 -4.61
C VAL A 16 6.06 0.55 -5.70
N GLU A 17 6.88 0.24 -6.70
CA GLU A 17 6.48 -0.53 -7.88
C GLU A 17 7.11 -1.92 -7.92
N LEU A 18 6.38 -2.91 -8.45
CA LEU A 18 6.92 -4.22 -8.80
C LEU A 18 7.46 -4.26 -10.25
N PRO A 19 8.63 -4.87 -10.50
CA PRO A 19 9.51 -5.53 -9.52
C PRO A 19 10.37 -4.52 -8.73
N GLY A 20 10.56 -4.79 -7.45
CA GLY A 20 11.34 -3.95 -6.54
C GLY A 20 11.96 -4.75 -5.40
N THR A 21 12.57 -4.04 -4.46
CA THR A 21 13.32 -4.57 -3.31
C THR A 21 12.82 -4.00 -1.97
N ARG A 22 13.31 -4.55 -0.86
CA ARG A 22 13.03 -4.02 0.49
C ARG A 22 13.52 -2.58 0.66
N ASP A 23 14.61 -2.22 -0.01
CA ASP A 23 15.26 -0.92 0.16
C ASP A 23 14.38 0.21 -0.37
N ASP A 24 13.61 -0.05 -1.44
CA ASP A 24 12.63 0.88 -2.02
C ASP A 24 11.55 1.26 -0.98
N VAL A 25 11.17 0.33 -0.11
CA VAL A 25 10.20 0.58 0.97
C VAL A 25 10.86 1.25 2.16
N LEU A 26 12.08 0.81 2.51
CA LEU A 26 12.82 1.31 3.67
C LEU A 26 13.19 2.79 3.53
N GLU A 27 13.46 3.28 2.32
CA GLU A 27 13.67 4.70 2.05
C GLU A 27 12.53 5.55 2.61
N TYR A 28 11.29 5.17 2.31
CA TYR A 28 10.11 5.91 2.77
C TYR A 28 9.78 5.70 4.25
N LEU A 29 9.86 4.47 4.75
CA LEU A 29 9.50 4.18 6.15
C LEU A 29 10.47 4.79 7.18
N GLN A 30 11.71 5.10 6.77
CA GLN A 30 12.68 5.77 7.63
C GLN A 30 12.44 7.27 7.75
N GLU A 31 12.00 7.92 6.66
CA GLU A 31 11.85 9.38 6.60
C GLU A 31 10.44 9.86 6.93
N ARG A 32 9.44 8.99 6.81
CA ARG A 32 8.02 9.34 6.91
C ARG A 32 7.37 8.72 8.15
N VAL A 33 6.24 9.32 8.53
CA VAL A 33 5.48 8.95 9.75
C VAL A 33 4.52 7.77 9.55
N PHE A 34 4.36 7.26 8.32
CA PHE A 34 3.49 6.12 8.05
C PHE A 34 4.18 4.77 8.30
N SER A 35 3.38 3.75 8.58
CA SER A 35 3.82 2.40 9.01
C SER A 35 3.81 1.35 7.90
N SER A 36 3.27 1.69 6.73
CA SER A 36 3.18 0.82 5.57
C SER A 36 3.22 1.63 4.27
N VAL A 37 3.60 0.97 3.18
CA VAL A 37 3.68 1.55 1.84
C VAL A 37 2.86 0.70 0.87
N PRO A 38 1.96 1.31 0.08
CA PRO A 38 1.27 0.63 -1.01
C PRO A 38 2.23 0.19 -2.11
N VAL A 39 2.01 -1.02 -2.61
CA VAL A 39 2.74 -1.59 -3.74
C VAL A 39 1.84 -1.61 -4.96
N VAL A 40 2.36 -1.10 -6.06
CA VAL A 40 1.67 -1.04 -7.36
C VAL A 40 2.45 -1.80 -8.43
N LYS A 41 1.80 -2.02 -9.56
CA LYS A 41 2.43 -2.56 -10.77
C LYS A 41 1.83 -1.89 -11.99
N GLU A 42 2.67 -1.35 -12.85
CA GLU A 42 2.25 -0.89 -14.17
C GLU A 42 1.96 -2.08 -15.08
N THR A 43 0.79 -2.07 -15.71
CA THR A 43 0.35 -3.06 -16.70
C THR A 43 -0.14 -2.36 -17.98
N ASP A 44 -0.45 -3.14 -19.02
CA ASP A 44 -1.02 -2.60 -20.26
C ASP A 44 -2.38 -1.93 -20.03
N ASP A 45 -3.08 -2.31 -18.95
CA ASP A 45 -4.39 -1.76 -18.54
C ASP A 45 -4.26 -0.62 -17.51
N GLY A 46 -3.03 -0.28 -17.12
CA GLY A 46 -2.69 0.81 -16.20
C GLY A 46 -2.10 0.33 -14.87
N GLU A 47 -2.10 1.24 -13.90
CA GLU A 47 -1.58 0.96 -12.56
C GLU A 47 -2.52 0.02 -11.79
N GLU A 48 -1.96 -1.09 -11.30
CA GLU A 48 -2.67 -2.05 -10.45
C GLU A 48 -2.13 -2.03 -9.02
N PHE A 49 -3.03 -1.87 -8.04
CA PHE A 49 -2.70 -2.08 -6.64
C PHE A 49 -2.47 -3.56 -6.34
N ARG A 50 -1.33 -3.88 -5.71
CA ARG A 50 -0.91 -5.26 -5.42
C ARG A 50 -0.91 -5.63 -3.94
N GLY A 51 -1.02 -4.64 -3.04
CA GLY A 51 -1.06 -4.84 -1.59
C GLY A 51 -0.21 -3.82 -0.85
N LEU A 52 0.08 -4.08 0.43
CA LEU A 52 0.91 -3.22 1.27
C LEU A 52 2.19 -3.95 1.68
N VAL A 53 3.26 -3.20 1.91
CA VAL A 53 4.37 -3.68 2.75
C VAL A 53 4.35 -2.92 4.06
N THR A 54 4.34 -3.67 5.16
CA THR A 54 4.33 -3.12 6.51
C THR A 54 5.73 -3.11 7.12
N ARG A 55 5.96 -2.21 8.08
CA ARG A 55 7.18 -2.22 8.88
C ARG A 55 7.41 -3.56 9.59
N THR A 56 6.32 -4.17 10.05
CA THR A 56 6.34 -5.49 10.70
C THR A 56 6.82 -6.57 9.72
N ALA A 57 6.29 -6.61 8.49
CA ALA A 57 6.73 -7.58 7.48
C ALA A 57 8.24 -7.52 7.20
N LEU A 58 8.82 -6.32 7.16
CA LEU A 58 10.27 -6.10 6.98
C LEU A 58 11.12 -6.54 8.17
N ILE A 59 10.58 -6.44 9.39
CA ILE A 59 11.24 -6.86 10.64
C ILE A 59 11.18 -8.38 10.78
N ASP A 60 10.02 -8.97 10.47
CA ASP A 60 9.78 -10.41 10.60
C ASP A 60 10.53 -11.20 9.51
N ASN A 61 10.80 -10.57 8.36
CA ASN A 61 11.55 -11.14 7.24
C ASN A 61 12.81 -10.31 6.93
N PRO A 62 13.83 -10.33 7.81
CA PRO A 62 15.02 -9.48 7.68
C PRO A 62 15.94 -9.88 6.52
N ASP A 63 15.88 -11.13 6.07
CA ASP A 63 16.69 -11.66 4.99
C ASP A 63 15.99 -11.62 3.62
N GLU A 64 14.69 -11.27 3.60
CA GLU A 64 13.93 -11.18 2.36
C GLU A 64 14.19 -9.83 1.69
N ASP A 65 14.56 -9.88 0.43
CA ASP A 65 14.87 -8.71 -0.40
C ASP A 65 13.81 -8.50 -1.49
N GLN A 66 13.15 -9.57 -1.96
CA GLN A 66 12.18 -9.49 -3.03
C GLN A 66 10.90 -8.81 -2.53
N LEU A 67 10.59 -7.63 -3.08
CA LEU A 67 9.41 -6.87 -2.69
C LEU A 67 8.12 -7.70 -2.80
N ALA A 68 7.98 -8.49 -3.87
CA ALA A 68 6.82 -9.32 -4.11
C ALA A 68 6.54 -10.35 -3.00
N LEU A 69 7.56 -10.80 -2.27
CA LEU A 69 7.42 -11.76 -1.16
C LEU A 69 7.08 -11.08 0.17
N LEU A 70 7.25 -9.75 0.25
CA LEU A 70 6.96 -8.93 1.42
C LEU A 70 5.55 -8.30 1.36
N VAL A 71 4.88 -8.38 0.21
CA VAL A 71 3.55 -7.79 -0.01
C VAL A 71 2.48 -8.60 0.72
N GLU A 72 1.66 -7.90 1.49
CA GLU A 72 0.47 -8.41 2.14
C GLU A 72 -0.78 -7.87 1.42
N GLU A 73 -1.65 -8.78 0.97
CA GLU A 73 -2.94 -8.41 0.41
C GLU A 73 -3.86 -7.89 1.51
N VAL A 74 -4.52 -6.76 1.26
CA VAL A 74 -5.49 -6.15 2.16
C VAL A 74 -6.80 -5.89 1.44
N PRO A 75 -7.94 -5.90 2.14
CA PRO A 75 -9.21 -5.50 1.53
C PRO A 75 -9.14 -4.08 0.97
N SER A 76 -9.73 -3.87 -0.20
CA SER A 76 -9.86 -2.56 -0.83
C SER A 76 -11.33 -2.15 -0.92
N VAL A 77 -11.57 -0.84 -1.09
CA VAL A 77 -12.89 -0.27 -1.27
C VAL A 77 -12.85 0.78 -2.37
N GLU A 78 -13.93 0.88 -3.13
CA GLU A 78 -14.09 1.88 -4.19
C GLU A 78 -14.35 3.28 -3.60
N GLY A 79 -13.80 4.32 -4.24
CA GLY A 79 -13.94 5.70 -3.75
C GLY A 79 -15.39 6.21 -3.66
N GLY A 80 -16.31 5.60 -4.41
CA GLY A 80 -17.74 5.90 -4.39
C GLY A 80 -18.52 5.27 -3.23
N ALA A 81 -17.93 4.34 -2.48
CA ALA A 81 -18.56 3.72 -1.33
C ALA A 81 -18.75 4.73 -0.19
N SER A 82 -19.69 4.43 0.72
CA SER A 82 -19.93 5.21 1.92
C SER A 82 -18.84 4.99 2.98
N ILE A 83 -18.66 5.97 3.87
CA ILE A 83 -17.74 5.82 5.02
C ILE A 83 -18.20 4.70 5.96
N GLU A 84 -19.50 4.47 6.06
CA GLU A 84 -20.10 3.41 6.85
C GLU A 84 -19.70 2.02 6.31
N GLU A 85 -19.77 1.79 5.00
CA GLU A 85 -19.30 0.55 4.37
C GLU A 85 -17.80 0.34 4.58
N LEU A 86 -16.99 1.40 4.49
CA LEU A 86 -15.56 1.31 4.80
C LEU A 86 -15.33 0.96 6.28
N ALA A 87 -16.08 1.54 7.20
CA ALA A 87 -15.95 1.27 8.62
C ALA A 87 -16.29 -0.19 8.95
N GLU A 88 -17.29 -0.77 8.30
CA GLU A 88 -17.63 -2.19 8.43
C GLU A 88 -16.52 -3.11 7.91
N LEU A 89 -15.79 -2.71 6.86
CA LEU A 89 -14.66 -3.47 6.32
C LEU A 89 -13.44 -3.54 7.28
N MET A 90 -13.33 -2.58 8.21
CA MET A 90 -12.20 -2.48 9.15
C MET A 90 -12.40 -3.27 10.46
N LEU A 91 -13.59 -3.82 10.71
CA LEU A 91 -13.93 -4.56 11.94
C LEU A 91 -13.54 -6.03 11.89
#